data_AF-A0A524MQG9-F1
#
_entry.id   AF-A0A524MQG9-F1
#
_cell.length_a   1.000
_cell.length_b   1.000
_cell.length_c   1.000
_cell.angle_alpha   90.00
_cell.angle_beta   90.00
_cell.angle_gamma   90.00
#
_symmetry.space_group_name_H-M   'P 1'
#
loop_
_entity.id
_entity.type
_entity.pdbx_description
1 polymer ?
#
loop_
_entity_poly.entity_id
_entity_poly.type
_entity_poly.pdbx_seq_one_letter_code
_entity_poly.pdbx_strand_id
1 'polypeptide(L)'
;MRRMRCLITLLLFLFALSTVYAAADPRGIQIVKDKQGAEVCLYKESHALLIGVSDYTAGWPDLAGVKKDIPRVKAALENQALPGLWGDCSLSG
;
A
#
# COMPACT_ATOMS: atom_id res chain seq x y z
N MET A 1 -37.47 37.16 16.37
CA MET A 1 -37.57 35.84 15.69
C MET A 1 -36.60 35.67 14.51
N ARG A 2 -36.38 36.68 13.63
CA ARG A 2 -35.45 36.55 12.48
C ARG A 2 -33.96 36.38 12.88
N ARG A 3 -33.49 37.13 13.89
CA ARG A 3 -32.10 37.01 14.41
C ARG A 3 -31.81 35.66 15.09
N MET A 4 -32.80 35.11 15.80
CA MET A 4 -32.69 33.80 16.45
C MET A 4 -32.63 32.66 15.41
N ARG A 5 -33.35 32.82 14.28
CA ARG A 5 -33.33 31.84 13.18
C ARG A 5 -32.00 31.83 12.43
N CYS A 6 -31.36 32.99 12.23
CA CYS A 6 -30.01 33.07 11.68
C CYS A 6 -28.94 32.45 12.60
N LEU A 7 -29.06 32.64 13.92
CA LEU A 7 -28.13 32.06 14.89
C LEU A 7 -28.21 30.54 14.92
N ILE A 8 -29.43 29.98 14.87
CA ILE A 8 -29.64 28.52 14.83
C ILE A 8 -29.10 27.92 13.53
N THR A 9 -29.30 28.56 12.38
CA THR A 9 -28.73 28.09 11.10
C THR A 9 -27.21 28.14 11.09
N LEU A 10 -26.61 29.16 11.71
CA LEU A 10 -25.15 29.28 11.81
C LEU A 10 -24.55 28.19 12.71
N LEU A 11 -25.21 27.89 13.83
CA LEU A 11 -24.79 26.84 14.77
C LEU A 11 -24.88 25.44 14.15
N LEU A 12 -25.95 25.15 13.40
CA LEU A 12 -26.09 23.89 12.68
C LEU A 12 -25.04 23.74 11.57
N PHE A 13 -24.71 24.82 10.87
CA PHE A 13 -23.66 24.82 9.85
C PHE A 13 -22.28 24.56 10.47
N LEU A 14 -21.96 25.22 11.58
CA LEU A 14 -20.72 25.00 12.32
C LEU A 14 -20.62 23.55 12.85
N PHE A 15 -21.72 22.99 13.35
CA PHE A 15 -21.76 21.61 13.81
C PHE A 15 -21.54 20.60 12.67
N ALA A 16 -22.10 20.86 11.49
CA ALA A 16 -21.90 20.04 10.31
C ALA A 16 -20.45 20.12 9.76
N LEU A 17 -19.75 21.24 9.93
CA LEU A 17 -18.34 21.34 9.57
C LEU A 17 -17.44 20.49 10.47
N SER A 18 -17.75 20.41 11.76
CA SER A 18 -16.96 19.62 12.73
C SER A 18 -17.00 18.11 12.47
N THR A 19 -18.12 17.58 11.94
CA THR A 19 -18.24 16.14 11.66
C THR A 19 -17.40 15.69 10.46
N VAL A 20 -17.11 16.59 9.52
CA VAL A 20 -16.27 16.29 8.34
C VAL A 20 -14.80 16.06 8.75
N TYR A 21 -14.31 16.73 9.79
CA TYR A 21 -12.92 16.58 10.24
C TYR A 21 -12.65 15.28 11.03
N ALA A 22 -13.68 14.60 11.54
CA ALA A 22 -13.52 13.40 12.35
C ALA A 22 -13.42 12.09 11.54
N ALA A 23 -13.53 12.13 10.21
CA ALA A 23 -13.59 10.95 9.34
C ALA A 23 -12.26 10.60 8.65
N ALA A 24 -11.13 11.09 9.16
CA ALA A 24 -9.80 10.72 8.67
C ALA A 24 -9.29 9.48 9.43
N ASP A 25 -9.94 8.33 9.21
CA ASP A 25 -9.41 7.02 9.59
C ASP A 25 -8.32 6.66 8.57
N PRO A 26 -7.03 6.65 8.94
CA PRO A 26 -5.96 6.39 7.98
C PRO A 26 -5.97 4.90 7.66
N ARG A 27 -6.84 4.49 6.73
CA ARG A 27 -6.86 3.12 6.21
C ARG A 27 -5.74 2.98 5.19
N GLY A 28 -4.67 2.28 5.56
CA GLY A 28 -3.48 2.11 4.73
C GLY A 28 -2.20 1.92 5.54
N ILE A 29 -1.07 1.88 4.84
CA ILE A 29 0.27 1.79 5.45
C ILE A 29 0.48 3.01 6.35
N GLN A 30 0.65 2.78 7.65
CA GLN A 30 0.96 3.83 8.62
C GLN A 30 2.46 4.12 8.60
N ILE A 31 2.82 5.38 8.48
CA ILE A 31 4.20 5.84 8.71
C ILE A 31 4.46 5.77 10.22
N VAL A 32 5.33 4.86 10.64
CA VAL A 32 5.75 4.73 12.04
C VAL A 32 6.84 5.76 12.31
N LYS A 33 6.70 6.52 13.40
CA LYS A 33 7.73 7.47 13.86
C LYS A 33 8.44 6.94 15.10
N ASP A 34 9.73 7.24 15.23
CA ASP A 34 10.51 6.94 16.43
C ASP A 34 10.20 7.92 17.57
N LYS A 35 10.89 7.75 18.71
CA LYS A 35 10.70 8.61 19.91
C LYS A 35 11.10 10.07 19.67
N GLN A 36 11.87 10.33 18.62
CA GLN A 36 12.37 11.63 18.20
C GLN A 36 11.51 12.24 17.07
N GLY A 37 10.51 11.51 16.58
CA GLY A 37 9.59 11.93 15.52
C GLY A 37 10.08 11.64 14.11
N ALA A 38 11.21 10.93 13.93
CA ALA A 38 11.74 10.56 12.63
C ALA A 38 10.98 9.36 12.06
N GLU A 39 10.78 9.36 10.74
CA GLU A 39 10.09 8.28 10.05
C GLU A 39 10.95 7.01 10.04
N VAL A 40 10.38 5.92 10.55
CA VAL A 40 11.03 4.62 10.63
C VAL A 40 10.66 3.83 9.39
N CYS A 41 11.67 3.49 8.60
CA CYS A 41 11.52 2.56 7.49
C CYS A 41 11.23 1.15 8.00
N LEU A 42 10.01 0.65 7.79
CA LEU A 42 9.63 -0.69 8.24
C LEU A 42 10.15 -1.81 7.32
N TYR A 43 10.30 -1.54 6.02
CA TYR A 43 10.65 -2.54 5.02
C TYR A 43 11.84 -2.07 4.18
N LYS A 44 12.96 -2.79 4.26
CA LYS A 44 14.20 -2.44 3.57
C LYS A 44 14.39 -3.17 2.24
N GLU A 45 13.77 -4.35 2.10
CA GLU A 45 13.98 -5.23 0.95
C GLU A 45 12.67 -5.90 0.57
N SER A 46 12.52 -6.21 -0.72
CA SER A 46 11.42 -7.00 -1.24
C SER A 46 11.95 -8.32 -1.80
N HIS A 47 11.45 -9.43 -1.28
CA HIS A 47 11.82 -10.77 -1.71
C HIS A 47 10.62 -11.47 -2.34
N ALA A 48 10.84 -12.17 -3.46
CA ALA A 48 9.81 -12.95 -4.15
C ALA A 48 10.29 -14.39 -4.33
N LEU A 49 9.43 -15.36 -4.00
CA LEU A 49 9.67 -16.78 -4.23
C LEU A 49 9.00 -17.21 -5.54
N LEU A 50 9.79 -17.71 -6.49
CA LEU A 50 9.31 -18.19 -7.78
C LEU A 50 9.43 -19.72 -7.86
N ILE A 51 8.31 -20.40 -8.14
CA ILE A 51 8.25 -21.87 -8.25
C ILE A 51 7.72 -22.24 -9.63
N GLY A 52 8.47 -23.06 -10.36
CA GLY A 52 8.08 -23.60 -11.66
C GLY A 52 7.91 -25.11 -11.62
N VAL A 53 6.69 -25.60 -11.80
CA VAL A 53 6.38 -27.03 -11.94
C VAL A 53 6.08 -27.34 -13.39
N SER A 54 6.84 -28.26 -14.00
CA SER A 54 6.73 -28.55 -15.45
C SER A 54 6.60 -30.03 -15.79
N ASP A 55 6.99 -30.91 -14.88
CA ASP A 55 7.00 -32.36 -15.06
C ASP A 55 5.91 -32.96 -14.18
N TYR A 56 4.96 -33.66 -14.80
CA TYR A 56 3.80 -34.24 -14.13
C TYR A 56 3.70 -35.74 -14.42
N THR A 57 3.60 -36.54 -13.36
CA THR A 57 3.63 -38.02 -13.47
C THR A 57 2.26 -38.69 -13.32
N ALA A 58 1.23 -37.97 -12.87
CA ALA A 58 -0.09 -38.52 -12.51
C ALA A 58 -1.17 -38.29 -13.59
N GLY A 59 -0.82 -38.38 -14.87
CA GLY A 59 -1.76 -38.29 -15.99
C GLY A 59 -2.00 -36.89 -16.57
N TRP A 60 -1.33 -35.87 -16.04
CA TRP A 60 -1.28 -34.54 -16.66
C TRP A 60 -0.13 -34.46 -17.65
N PRO A 61 -0.31 -33.80 -18.81
CA PRO A 61 0.79 -33.57 -19.74
C PRO A 61 1.78 -32.55 -19.17
N ASP A 62 3.06 -32.73 -19.50
CA ASP A 62 4.12 -31.81 -19.12
C ASP A 62 3.88 -30.39 -19.67
N LEU A 63 4.18 -29.40 -18.83
CA LEU A 63 4.06 -27.99 -19.17
C LEU A 63 5.40 -27.43 -19.64
N ALA A 64 5.71 -27.65 -20.92
CA ALA A 64 6.97 -27.20 -21.53
C ALA A 64 7.18 -25.67 -21.47
N GLY A 65 6.10 -24.88 -21.39
CA GLY A 65 6.16 -23.42 -21.30
C GLY A 65 6.84 -22.90 -20.03
N VAL A 66 6.66 -23.59 -18.91
CA VAL A 66 7.14 -23.16 -17.59
C VAL A 66 8.65 -22.97 -17.56
N LYS A 67 9.41 -23.83 -18.26
CA LYS A 67 10.88 -23.71 -18.37
C LYS A 67 11.32 -22.39 -19.03
N LYS A 68 10.51 -21.84 -19.93
CA LYS A 68 10.76 -20.56 -20.61
C LYS A 68 10.16 -19.38 -19.83
N ASP A 69 9.09 -19.60 -19.08
CA ASP A 69 8.37 -18.54 -18.39
C ASP A 69 9.04 -18.14 -17.07
N ILE A 70 9.62 -19.08 -16.33
CA ILE A 70 10.36 -18.80 -15.09
C ILE A 70 11.46 -17.74 -15.27
N PRO A 71 12.38 -17.82 -16.24
CA PRO A 71 13.37 -16.76 -16.43
C PRO A 71 12.75 -15.42 -16.86
N ARG A 72 11.62 -15.42 -17.58
CA ARG A 72 10.91 -14.20 -17.97
C ARG A 72 10.24 -13.52 -16.79
N VAL A 73 9.60 -14.31 -15.92
CA VAL A 73 8.95 -13.82 -14.69
C VAL A 73 10.02 -13.33 -13.71
N LYS A 74 11.14 -14.05 -13.57
CA LYS A 74 12.29 -13.59 -12.79
C LYS A 74 12.76 -12.21 -13.29
N ALA A 75 13.03 -12.09 -14.59
CA ALA A 75 13.47 -10.82 -15.17
C ALA A 75 12.42 -9.71 -14.98
N ALA A 76 11.14 -10.02 -15.12
CA ALA A 76 10.08 -9.05 -14.87
C ALA A 76 10.06 -8.59 -13.41
N LEU A 77 10.20 -9.50 -12.43
CA LEU A 77 10.24 -9.19 -11.00
C LEU A 77 11.49 -8.39 -10.61
N GLU A 78 12.65 -8.71 -11.20
CA GLU A 78 13.91 -7.98 -10.99
C GLU A 78 13.86 -6.58 -11.63
N ASN A 79 13.28 -6.46 -12.83
CA ASN A 79 13.15 -5.16 -13.52
C ASN A 79 12.04 -4.30 -12.92
N GLN A 80 10.99 -4.90 -12.38
CA GLN A 80 9.94 -4.21 -11.64
C GLN A 80 10.26 -4.08 -10.14
N ALA A 81 11.46 -4.48 -9.69
CA ALA A 81 11.84 -4.58 -8.28
C ALA A 81 11.35 -3.38 -7.48
N LEU A 82 10.18 -3.57 -6.86
CA LEU A 82 9.18 -2.60 -6.38
C LEU A 82 9.75 -1.23 -5.92
N PRO A 83 10.18 -0.33 -6.81
CA PRO A 83 10.92 0.86 -6.42
C PRO A 83 9.99 2.05 -6.12
N GLY A 84 8.67 1.87 -6.26
CA GLY A 84 7.69 2.96 -6.14
C GLY A 84 6.48 2.67 -5.27
N LEU A 85 6.41 1.50 -4.63
CA LEU A 85 5.33 1.16 -3.68
C LEU A 85 5.80 1.07 -2.22
N TRP A 86 7.10 0.95 -2.01
CA TRP A 86 7.74 0.96 -0.70
C TRP A 86 8.68 2.15 -0.71
N GLY A 87 8.39 3.16 0.11
CA GLY A 87 9.15 4.41 0.15
C GLY A 87 10.65 4.15 0.18
N ASP A 88 11.35 4.83 -0.71
CA ASP A 88 12.80 4.85 -0.86
C ASP A 88 13.43 5.48 0.39
N CYS A 89 13.63 4.65 1.42
CA CYS A 89 14.29 5.01 2.68
C CYS A 89 15.80 5.30 2.54
N SER A 90 16.29 5.49 1.32
CA SER A 90 17.71 5.71 1.00
C SER A 90 18.18 7.14 1.30
N LEU A 91 17.30 8.06 1.72
CA LEU A 91 17.61 9.49 1.91
C LEU A 91 17.69 9.95 3.38
N SER A 92 17.62 9.04 4.35
CA SER A 92 17.73 9.35 5.79
C SER A 92 19.05 8.90 6.43
N GLY A 93 20.15 8.99 5.66
CA GLY A 93 21.52 8.82 6.13
C GLY A 93 22.27 10.14 6.14
#